data_AF-A0A943K9E9-F1
#
_entry.id   AF-A0A943K9E9-F1
#
_cell.length_a   1.000
_cell.length_b   1.000
_cell.length_c   1.000
_cell.angle_alpha   90.00
_cell.angle_beta   90.00
_cell.angle_gamma   90.00
#
_symmetry.space_group_name_H-M   'P 1'
#
loop_
_entity.id
_entity.type
_entity.pdbx_description
1 polymer ?
#
loop_
_entity_poly.entity_id
_entity_poly.type
_entity_poly.pdbx_seq_one_letter_code
_entity_poly.pdbx_strand_id
1 'polypeptide(L)'
;MRTLNKVIEFKQEAPNALFTKAQALAVMLRLLELERQQPENTQAEATVLENAMRSINFRYLDATETQTDQLLDSLGVARLTAEDIVQAVEAVVFDME
;
A
#
# COMPACT_ATOMS: atom_id res chain seq x y z
N MET A 1 7.15 7.96 -15.37
CA MET A 1 7.42 7.18 -14.14
C MET A 1 7.09 8.09 -12.97
N ARG A 2 5.87 7.97 -12.48
CA ARG A 2 5.36 8.71 -11.33
C ARG A 2 6.22 8.38 -10.11
N THR A 3 6.79 9.38 -9.45
CA THR A 3 7.66 9.17 -8.29
C THR A 3 6.83 9.38 -7.03
N LEU A 4 6.44 8.29 -6.37
CA LEU A 4 5.66 8.33 -5.14
C LEU A 4 6.58 8.74 -3.97
N ASN A 5 6.78 10.05 -3.80
CA ASN A 5 7.75 10.60 -2.85
C ASN A 5 7.50 10.14 -1.41
N LYS A 6 6.24 10.04 -0.98
CA LYS A 6 5.85 9.58 0.37
C LYS A 6 5.99 8.09 0.54
N VAL A 7 5.78 7.32 -0.52
CA VAL A 7 6.03 5.87 -0.52
C VAL A 7 7.52 5.57 -0.40
N ILE A 8 8.37 6.36 -1.07
CA ILE A 8 9.83 6.24 -0.97
C ILE A 8 10.33 6.67 0.42
N GLU A 9 9.84 7.79 0.97
CA GLU A 9 10.13 8.22 2.35
C GLU A 9 9.75 7.12 3.34
N PHE A 10 8.57 6.52 3.21
CA PHE A 10 8.12 5.44 4.08
C PHE A 10 9.04 4.22 4.02
N LYS A 11 9.52 3.83 2.84
CA LYS A 11 10.52 2.76 2.68
C LYS A 11 11.81 3.07 3.43
N GLN A 12 12.25 4.34 3.44
CA GLN A 12 13.48 4.77 4.11
C GLN A 12 13.32 4.91 5.63
N GLU A 13 12.14 5.33 6.11
CA GLU A 13 11.87 5.52 7.54
C GLU A 13 11.60 4.20 8.27
N ALA A 14 10.99 3.21 7.61
CA ALA A 14 10.55 1.97 8.22
C ALA A 14 11.13 0.68 7.58
N PRO A 15 12.44 0.59 7.25
CA PRO A 15 12.98 -0.51 6.46
C PRO A 15 12.90 -1.88 7.15
N ASN A 16 12.92 -1.92 8.49
CA ASN A 16 12.84 -3.15 9.29
C ASN A 16 11.48 -3.30 10.01
N ALA A 17 10.51 -2.45 9.69
CA ALA A 17 9.19 -2.54 10.31
C ALA A 17 8.39 -3.69 9.70
N LEU A 18 7.83 -4.53 10.58
CA LEU A 18 6.88 -5.56 10.20
C LEU A 18 5.47 -5.06 10.50
N PHE A 19 4.60 -5.23 9.53
CA PHE A 19 3.20 -4.84 9.57
C PHE A 19 2.32 -6.08 9.48
N THR A 20 1.22 -6.05 10.23
CA THR A 20 0.11 -6.99 9.99
C THR A 20 -0.61 -6.61 8.71
N LYS A 21 -1.41 -7.50 8.14
CA LYS A 21 -2.18 -7.22 6.93
C LYS A 21 -3.14 -6.03 7.08
N ALA A 22 -3.76 -5.91 8.25
CA ALA A 22 -4.62 -4.77 8.57
C ALA A 22 -3.81 -3.46 8.67
N GLN A 23 -2.63 -3.50 9.29
CA GLN A 23 -1.74 -2.34 9.38
C GLN A 23 -1.19 -1.95 8.01
N ALA A 24 -0.75 -2.92 7.21
CA ALA A 24 -0.26 -2.70 5.86
C ALA A 24 -1.33 -2.00 5.02
N LEU A 25 -2.56 -2.48 5.01
CA LEU A 25 -3.66 -1.84 4.27
C LEU A 25 -3.92 -0.40 4.77
N ALA A 26 -3.91 -0.17 6.08
CA ALA A 26 -4.05 1.16 6.65
C ALA A 26 -2.91 2.10 6.24
N VAL A 27 -1.66 1.59 6.20
CA VAL A 27 -0.50 2.32 5.73
C VAL A 27 -0.62 2.64 4.25
N MET A 28 -1.02 1.68 3.40
CA MET A 28 -1.19 1.91 1.96
C MET A 28 -2.22 3.01 1.68
N LEU A 29 -3.38 2.96 2.35
CA LEU A 29 -4.40 4.01 2.26
C LEU A 29 -3.83 5.36 2.70
N ARG A 30 -3.07 5.38 3.80
CA ARG A 30 -2.47 6.61 4.31
C ARG A 30 -1.42 7.19 3.36
N LEU A 31 -0.60 6.34 2.74
CA LEU A 31 0.38 6.75 1.75
C LEU A 31 -0.30 7.35 0.51
N LEU A 32 -1.35 6.70 0.00
CA LEU A 32 -2.14 7.22 -1.13
C LEU A 32 -2.83 8.54 -0.80
N GLU A 33 -3.34 8.71 0.42
CA GLU A 33 -3.88 9.99 0.88
C GLU A 33 -2.81 11.08 0.94
N LEU A 34 -1.64 10.77 1.48
CA LEU A 34 -0.52 11.71 1.60
C LEU A 34 0.01 12.13 0.23
N GLU A 35 0.12 11.18 -0.69
CA GLU A 35 0.39 11.44 -2.11
C GLU A 35 -0.68 12.39 -2.64
N ARG A 36 -1.97 12.07 -2.51
CA ARG A 36 -3.07 12.92 -3.01
C ARG A 36 -3.05 14.35 -2.45
N GLN A 37 -2.63 14.52 -1.21
CA GLN A 37 -2.51 15.82 -0.55
C GLN A 37 -1.31 16.64 -1.03
N GLN A 38 -0.40 16.05 -1.82
CA GLN A 38 0.71 16.81 -2.39
C GLN A 38 0.18 17.88 -3.36
N PRO A 39 0.64 19.14 -3.23
CA PRO A 39 0.24 20.22 -4.13
C PRO A 39 0.74 20.00 -5.57
N GLU A 40 1.66 19.06 -5.76
CA GLU A 40 2.18 18.65 -7.06
C GLU A 40 1.24 17.67 -7.80
N ASN A 41 0.25 17.08 -7.11
CA ASN A 41 -0.66 16.13 -7.74
C ASN A 41 -1.67 16.85 -8.63
N THR A 42 -1.69 16.47 -9.89
CA THR A 42 -2.67 16.92 -10.86
C THR A 42 -4.05 16.28 -10.61
N GLN A 43 -5.13 16.87 -11.14
CA GLN A 43 -6.49 16.30 -11.02
C GLN A 43 -6.59 14.87 -11.58
N ALA A 44 -5.79 14.55 -12.61
CA ALA A 44 -5.70 13.21 -13.16
C ALA A 44 -5.11 12.23 -12.14
N GLU A 45 -4.02 12.61 -11.47
CA GLU A 45 -3.38 11.77 -10.45
C GLU A 45 -4.24 11.62 -9.19
N ALA A 46 -4.97 12.67 -8.80
CA ALA A 46 -5.94 12.57 -7.71
C ALA A 46 -7.04 11.54 -8.00
N THR A 47 -7.44 11.42 -9.27
CA THR A 47 -8.45 10.44 -9.72
C THR A 47 -7.87 9.02 -9.75
N VAL A 48 -6.65 8.84 -10.25
CA VAL A 48 -5.94 7.53 -10.23
C VAL A 48 -5.71 7.08 -8.80
N LEU A 49 -5.30 7.99 -7.90
CA LEU A 49 -5.15 7.72 -6.47
C LEU A 49 -6.47 7.33 -5.80
N GLU A 50 -7.56 8.04 -6.10
CA GLU A 50 -8.87 7.71 -5.56
C GLU A 50 -9.35 6.33 -6.05
N ASN A 51 -9.12 6.03 -7.33
CA ASN A 51 -9.43 4.72 -7.90
C ASN A 51 -8.54 3.62 -7.28
N ALA A 52 -7.24 3.90 -7.07
CA ALA A 52 -6.32 2.99 -6.38
C ALA A 52 -6.76 2.72 -4.94
N MET A 53 -7.19 3.75 -4.19
CA MET A 53 -7.72 3.58 -2.83
C MET A 53 -9.00 2.74 -2.80
N ARG A 54 -9.87 2.87 -3.81
CA ARG A 54 -11.09 2.05 -3.94
C ARG A 54 -10.80 0.63 -4.41
N SER A 55 -9.78 0.44 -5.24
CA SER A 55 -9.38 -0.85 -5.78
C SER A 55 -8.46 -1.63 -4.82
N ILE A 56 -7.84 -0.94 -3.85
CA ILE A 56 -7.00 -1.56 -2.83
C ILE A 56 -7.78 -2.67 -2.14
N ASN A 57 -7.30 -3.88 -2.33
CA ASN A 57 -7.84 -5.08 -1.75
C ASN A 57 -6.69 -5.90 -1.19
N PHE A 58 -7.03 -6.75 -0.22
CA PHE A 58 -6.10 -7.69 0.39
C PHE A 58 -5.34 -8.56 -0.61
N ARG A 59 -5.86 -8.73 -1.84
CA ARG A 59 -5.23 -9.48 -2.93
C ARG A 59 -3.85 -8.94 -3.33
N TYR A 60 -3.59 -7.64 -3.16
CA TYR A 60 -2.25 -7.08 -3.44
C TYR A 60 -1.24 -7.36 -2.33
N LEU A 61 -1.69 -7.74 -1.13
CA LEU A 61 -0.85 -8.10 0.02
C LEU A 61 -0.83 -9.62 0.28
N ASP A 62 -1.73 -10.37 -0.35
CA ASP A 62 -1.96 -11.79 -0.11
C ASP A 62 -2.07 -12.52 -1.45
N ALA A 63 -0.92 -13.00 -1.94
CA ALA A 63 -0.82 -13.69 -3.22
C ALA A 63 -1.32 -15.15 -3.14
N THR A 64 -1.53 -15.69 -1.93
CA THR A 64 -1.76 -17.13 -1.74
C THR A 64 -3.11 -17.49 -1.11
N GLU A 65 -3.86 -16.54 -0.52
CA GLU A 65 -5.23 -16.72 0.03
C GLU A 65 -5.42 -18.07 0.76
N THR A 66 -4.41 -18.56 1.49
CA THR A 66 -4.49 -19.88 2.13
C THR A 66 -5.22 -19.80 3.47
N GLN A 67 -5.76 -20.93 3.94
CA GLN A 67 -6.32 -21.00 5.31
C GLN A 67 -5.30 -20.64 6.39
N THR A 68 -4.01 -20.92 6.15
CA THR A 68 -2.92 -20.54 7.05
C THR A 68 -2.77 -19.03 7.11
N ASP A 69 -2.90 -18.33 5.97
CA ASP A 69 -2.83 -16.88 5.90
C ASP A 69 -3.98 -16.22 6.68
N GLN A 70 -5.21 -16.76 6.55
CA GLN A 70 -6.37 -16.31 7.30
C GLN A 70 -6.21 -16.52 8.82
N LEU A 71 -5.60 -17.63 9.23
CA LEU A 71 -5.27 -17.89 10.63
C LEU A 71 -4.22 -16.90 11.15
N LEU A 72 -3.15 -16.66 10.41
CA LEU A 72 -2.10 -15.70 10.79
C LEU A 72 -2.63 -14.26 10.86
N ASP A 73 -3.54 -13.90 9.94
CA ASP A 73 -4.25 -12.61 9.98
C ASP A 73 -5.13 -12.49 11.23
N SER A 74 -5.85 -13.56 11.60
CA SER A 74 -6.69 -13.57 12.82
C SER A 74 -5.87 -13.45 14.11
N LEU A 75 -4.62 -13.94 14.08
CA LEU A 75 -3.66 -13.84 15.17
C LEU A 75 -2.91 -12.51 15.19
N GLY A 76 -3.09 -11.66 14.18
CA GLY A 76 -2.41 -10.37 14.08
C GLY A 76 -0.90 -10.52 13.87
N VAL A 77 -0.45 -11.55 13.15
CA VAL A 77 0.97 -11.77 12.88
C VAL A 77 1.48 -10.73 11.89
N ALA A 78 2.50 -9.98 12.30
CA ALA A 78 3.18 -9.02 11.44
C ALA A 78 4.19 -9.74 10.55
N ARG A 79 3.95 -9.70 9.24
CA ARG A 79 4.71 -10.46 8.22
C ARG A 79 5.03 -9.67 6.97
N LEU A 80 4.38 -8.52 6.79
CA LEU A 80 4.57 -7.65 5.64
C LEU A 80 5.62 -6.61 5.99
N THR A 81 6.56 -6.40 5.11
CA THR A 81 7.58 -5.37 5.24
C THR A 81 7.10 -4.06 4.63
N ALA A 82 7.81 -2.96 4.92
CA ALA A 82 7.59 -1.71 4.20
C ALA A 82 7.78 -1.85 2.69
N GLU A 83 8.67 -2.75 2.25
CA GLU A 83 8.89 -3.02 0.83
C GLU A 83 7.70 -3.72 0.17
N ASP A 84 7.08 -4.70 0.86
CA ASP A 84 5.86 -5.35 0.35
C ASP A 84 4.71 -4.36 0.19
N ILE A 85 4.56 -3.44 1.16
CA ILE A 85 3.58 -2.36 1.11
C ILE A 85 3.84 -1.43 -0.07
N VAL A 86 5.10 -1.01 -0.26
CA VAL A 86 5.50 -0.12 -1.37
C VAL A 86 5.21 -0.77 -2.72
N GLN A 87 5.66 -2.02 -2.91
CA GLN A 87 5.42 -2.76 -4.15
C GLN A 87 3.93 -2.93 -4.44
N ALA A 88 3.13 -3.21 -3.41
CA ALA A 88 1.70 -3.36 -3.56
C ALA A 88 1.01 -2.01 -3.88
N VAL A 89 1.46 -0.88 -3.33
CA VAL A 89 0.95 0.46 -3.70
C VAL A 89 1.31 0.80 -5.14
N GLU A 90 2.56 0.56 -5.53
CA GLU A 90 3.02 0.78 -6.90
C GLU A 90 2.23 -0.08 -7.89
N ALA A 91 2.01 -1.35 -7.58
CA ALA A 91 1.22 -2.26 -8.42
C ALA A 91 -0.22 -1.77 -8.59
N VAL A 92 -0.89 -1.34 -7.51
CA VAL A 92 -2.26 -0.81 -7.60
C VAL A 92 -2.31 0.48 -8.43
N VAL A 93 -1.37 1.40 -8.21
CA VAL A 93 -1.32 2.66 -8.95
C VAL A 93 -1.02 2.41 -10.43
N PHE A 94 -0.08 1.51 -10.73
CA PHE A 94 0.31 1.17 -12.09
C PHE A 94 -0.80 0.45 -12.87
N ASP A 95 -1.59 -0.40 -12.21
CA ASP A 95 -2.77 -1.05 -12.82
C ASP A 95 -3.88 -0.04 -13.18
N MET A 96 -3.81 1.18 -12.64
CA MET A 96 -4.81 2.25 -12.80
C MET A 96 -4.34 3.43 -13.67
N GLU A 97 -3.06 3.46 -14.09
CA GLU A 97 -2.51 4.41 -15.09
C GLU A 97 -2.85 3.99 -16.52
#